data_AF-E3JCR7-F1
#
_entry.id   AF-E3JCR7-F1
#
_cell.length_a   1.000
_cell.length_b   1.000
_cell.length_c   1.000
_cell.angle_alpha   90.00
_cell.angle_beta   90.00
_cell.angle_gamma   90.00
#
_symmetry.space_group_name_H-M   'P 1'
#
loop_
_entity.id
_entity.type
_entity.pdbx_description
1 polymer ?
#
loop_
_entity_poly.entity_id
_entity_poly.type
_entity_poly.pdbx_seq_one_letter_code
_entity_poly.pdbx_strand_id
1 'polypeptide(L)'
;MPCYRCDTRQTDPVRGTSPWARGVVGGEQVLVCPDCQRDPDWRRPLDRCAGCGSAHLSKALGLVVCRDCGSRTEPASRPPLSTERPATDRAGPLGAPQILAPAREPRLADPPKAVNAALAVDVEAALARMFGRATSEVPSTDDVADR
;
A
#
# COMPACT_ATOMS: atom_id res chain seq x y z
N MET A 1 12.98 -1.70 -16.66
CA MET A 1 13.39 -0.77 -15.60
C MET A 1 14.91 -0.68 -15.58
N PRO A 2 15.52 0.52 -15.60
CA PRO A 2 16.96 0.69 -15.45
C PRO A 2 17.41 0.54 -13.98
N CYS A 3 18.70 0.29 -13.79
CA CYS A 3 19.37 0.32 -12.50
C CYS A 3 19.42 1.74 -11.98
N TYR A 4 19.03 1.95 -10.72
CA TYR A 4 19.08 3.27 -10.07
C TYR A 4 20.47 3.92 -10.03
N ARG A 5 21.55 3.12 -10.04
CA ARG A 5 22.93 3.64 -9.91
C ARG A 5 23.66 3.82 -11.23
N CYS A 6 23.44 2.95 -12.21
CA CYS A 6 24.24 2.91 -13.44
C CYS A 6 23.40 2.86 -14.72
N ASP A 7 22.07 3.01 -14.61
CA ASP A 7 21.09 3.02 -15.70
C ASP A 7 21.05 1.78 -16.61
N THR A 8 21.87 0.76 -16.33
CA THR A 8 21.82 -0.54 -17.03
C THR A 8 20.40 -1.08 -16.98
N ARG A 9 19.87 -1.60 -18.09
CA ARG A 9 18.50 -2.15 -18.14
C ARG A 9 18.49 -3.58 -17.65
N GLN A 10 17.44 -3.94 -16.92
CA GLN A 10 17.21 -5.33 -16.56
C GLN A 10 16.99 -6.18 -17.83
N THR A 11 17.86 -7.16 -18.02
CA THR A 11 17.65 -8.25 -18.97
C THR A 11 16.71 -9.27 -18.33
N ASP A 12 15.76 -9.80 -19.10
CA ASP A 12 14.78 -10.76 -18.61
C ASP A 12 15.49 -12.06 -18.17
N PRO A 13 15.35 -12.51 -16.91
CA PRO A 13 15.92 -13.77 -16.49
C PRO A 13 15.24 -14.93 -17.22
N VAL A 14 16.02 -15.75 -17.91
CA VAL A 14 15.53 -16.89 -18.70
C VAL A 14 14.76 -17.90 -17.84
N ARG A 15 15.02 -17.95 -16.52
CA ARG A 15 14.26 -18.69 -15.48
C ARG A 15 14.73 -18.27 -14.08
N GLY A 16 13.83 -18.35 -13.10
CA GLY A 16 14.15 -18.23 -11.67
C GLY A 16 14.06 -16.80 -11.09
N THR A 17 14.53 -16.66 -9.85
CA THR A 17 14.50 -15.38 -9.13
C THR A 17 15.45 -14.38 -9.79
N SER A 18 14.95 -13.19 -10.07
CA SER A 18 15.78 -12.10 -10.60
C SER A 18 16.94 -11.78 -9.64
N PRO A 19 18.20 -11.69 -10.13
CA PRO A 19 19.35 -11.32 -9.30
C PRO A 19 19.37 -9.82 -8.94
N TRP A 20 18.45 -9.03 -9.48
CA TRP A 20 18.30 -7.61 -9.18
C TRP A 20 17.63 -7.41 -7.83
N ALA A 21 18.29 -6.65 -6.96
CA ALA A 21 17.72 -6.22 -5.71
C ALA A 21 16.64 -5.16 -5.95
N ARG A 22 15.60 -5.20 -5.10
CA ARG A 22 14.53 -4.21 -5.06
C ARG A 22 14.65 -3.38 -3.79
N GLY A 23 14.33 -2.09 -3.89
CA GLY A 23 14.29 -1.19 -2.75
C GLY A 23 13.39 0.01 -3.03
N VAL A 24 13.39 0.98 -2.11
CA VAL A 24 12.64 2.22 -2.23
C VAL A 24 13.59 3.40 -1.98
N VAL A 25 13.46 4.47 -2.77
CA VAL A 25 14.18 5.74 -2.59
C VAL A 25 13.17 6.88 -2.72
N GLY A 26 13.04 7.71 -1.69
CA GLY A 26 12.08 8.82 -1.68
C GLY A 26 10.64 8.36 -1.93
N GLY A 27 10.27 7.17 -1.47
CA GLY A 27 8.95 6.58 -1.71
C GLY A 27 8.73 5.98 -3.11
N GLU A 28 9.75 5.95 -3.98
CA GLU A 28 9.69 5.31 -5.29
C GLU A 28 10.42 3.97 -5.34
N GLN A 29 9.82 2.99 -6.02
CA GLN A 29 10.43 1.67 -6.14
C GLN A 29 11.54 1.67 -7.18
N VAL A 30 12.70 1.17 -6.78
CA VAL A 30 13.91 1.09 -7.61
C VAL A 30 14.44 -0.34 -7.71
N LEU A 31 15.22 -0.58 -8.77
CA LEU A 31 16.03 -1.80 -8.92
C LEU A 31 17.52 -1.45 -8.89
N VAL A 32 18.33 -2.36 -8.34
CA VAL A 32 19.79 -2.26 -8.35
C VAL A 32 20.38 -3.51 -9.01
N CYS A 33 21.21 -3.32 -10.04
CA CYS A 33 21.81 -4.43 -10.78
C CYS A 33 22.83 -5.19 -9.92
N PRO A 34 23.13 -6.47 -10.25
CA PRO A 34 24.08 -7.28 -9.49
C PRO A 34 25.48 -6.67 -9.35
N ASP A 35 25.96 -5.96 -10.38
CA ASP A 35 27.27 -5.32 -10.34
C ASP A 35 27.31 -4.16 -9.32
N CYS A 36 26.27 -3.33 -9.31
CA CYS A 36 26.13 -2.26 -8.31
C CYS A 36 25.88 -2.79 -6.89
N GLN A 37 25.40 -4.03 -6.73
CA GLN A 37 25.24 -4.68 -5.42
C GLN A 37 26.57 -5.15 -4.81
N ARG A 38 27.67 -5.19 -5.58
CA ARG A 38 29.00 -5.56 -5.07
C ARG A 38 29.62 -4.49 -4.17
N ASP A 39 29.20 -3.23 -4.33
CA ASP A 39 29.62 -2.12 -3.47
C ASP A 39 28.95 -2.24 -2.10
N PRO A 40 29.68 -2.38 -0.98
CA PRO A 40 29.09 -2.59 0.35
C PRO A 40 28.08 -1.51 0.77
N ASP A 41 28.20 -0.28 0.25
CA ASP A 41 27.34 0.84 0.59
C ASP A 41 26.14 0.99 -0.35
N TRP A 42 25.89 0.02 -1.25
CA TRP A 42 24.82 0.13 -2.25
C TRP A 42 23.42 0.32 -1.65
N ARG A 43 23.20 -0.13 -0.40
CA ARG A 43 21.93 0.04 0.33
C ARG A 43 21.80 1.39 1.03
N ARG A 44 22.89 2.15 1.17
CA ARG A 44 22.91 3.43 1.88
C ARG A 44 21.88 4.45 1.37
N PRO A 45 21.64 4.62 0.05
CA PRO A 45 20.63 5.55 -0.44
C PRO A 45 19.19 5.03 -0.34
N LEU A 46 18.97 3.78 0.06
CA LEU A 46 17.62 3.23 0.19
C LEU A 46 16.93 3.75 1.46
N ASP A 47 15.64 3.99 1.33
CA ASP A 47 14.77 4.28 2.46
C ASP A 47 14.80 3.12 3.45
N ARG A 48 14.65 3.44 4.74
CA ARG A 48 14.64 2.47 5.84
C ARG A 48 13.28 2.43 6.50
N CYS A 49 12.87 1.24 6.94
CA CYS A 49 11.67 1.07 7.73
C CYS A 49 11.81 1.84 9.06
N ALA A 50 10.85 2.71 9.38
CA ALA A 50 10.82 3.41 10.66
C ALA A 50 10.60 2.46 11.86
N GLY A 51 10.02 1.29 11.65
CA GLY A 51 9.77 0.30 12.70
C GLY A 51 10.98 -0.58 13.05
N CYS A 52 11.64 -1.16 12.03
CA CYS A 52 12.73 -2.13 12.24
C CYS A 52 14.09 -1.74 11.64
N GLY A 53 14.20 -0.60 10.94
CA GLY A 53 15.45 -0.13 10.32
C GLY A 53 15.88 -0.87 9.03
N SER A 54 15.15 -1.91 8.61
CA SER A 54 15.45 -2.64 7.39
C SER A 54 15.25 -1.81 6.13
N ALA A 55 16.08 -2.06 5.11
CA ALA A 55 15.97 -1.50 3.77
C ALA A 55 15.16 -2.39 2.79
N HIS A 56 14.59 -3.51 3.27
CA HIS A 56 13.78 -4.43 2.45
C HIS A 56 12.37 -3.88 2.29
N LEU A 57 12.26 -2.77 1.56
CA LEU A 57 11.02 -2.06 1.28
C LEU A 57 10.55 -2.32 -0.15
N SER A 58 9.23 -2.34 -0.35
CA SER A 58 8.62 -2.42 -1.68
C SER A 58 7.42 -1.47 -1.78
N LYS A 59 7.18 -0.89 -2.96
CA LYS A 59 5.99 -0.07 -3.22
C LYS A 59 4.88 -0.96 -3.78
N ALA A 60 3.72 -0.93 -3.16
CA ALA A 60 2.54 -1.67 -3.60
C ALA A 60 1.29 -0.82 -3.39
N LEU A 61 0.50 -0.62 -4.45
CA LEU A 61 -0.76 0.13 -4.40
C LEU A 61 -0.62 1.53 -3.78
N GLY A 62 0.48 2.23 -4.09
CA GLY A 62 0.75 3.56 -3.53
C GLY A 62 1.30 3.57 -2.10
N LEU A 63 1.48 2.42 -1.44
CA LEU A 63 2.08 2.31 -0.12
C LEU A 63 3.50 1.74 -0.18
N VAL A 64 4.34 2.12 0.77
CA VAL A 64 5.63 1.49 1.04
C VAL A 64 5.44 0.44 2.13
N VAL A 65 5.85 -0.80 1.85
CA VAL A 65 5.69 -1.96 2.74
C VAL A 65 7.05 -2.55 3.06
N CYS A 66 7.35 -2.72 4.36
CA CYS A 66 8.52 -3.45 4.82
C CYS A 66 8.28 -4.96 4.77
N ARG A 67 9.20 -5.69 4.14
CA ARG A 67 9.11 -7.16 4.00
C ARG A 67 9.52 -7.92 5.26
N ASP A 68 10.28 -7.30 6.15
CA ASP A 68 10.77 -7.96 7.36
C ASP A 68 9.77 -7.86 8.53
N CYS A 69 9.20 -6.67 8.79
CA CYS A 69 8.26 -6.47 9.89
C CYS A 69 6.81 -6.19 9.47
N GLY A 70 6.54 -6.02 8.16
CA GLY A 70 5.20 -5.79 7.64
C GLY A 70 4.64 -4.37 7.78
N SER A 71 5.39 -3.43 8.38
CA SER A 71 4.96 -2.03 8.52
C SER A 71 4.64 -1.40 7.16
N ARG A 72 3.57 -0.59 7.12
CA ARG A 72 3.07 0.08 5.91
C ARG A 72 3.06 1.58 6.15
N THR A 73 3.53 2.34 5.18
CA THR A 73 3.61 3.81 5.27
C THR A 73 3.25 4.40 3.92
N GLU A 74 2.51 5.50 3.93
CA GLU A 74 2.31 6.30 2.72
C GLU A 74 3.66 6.92 2.32
N PRO A 75 4.06 6.84 1.04
CA PRO A 75 5.25 7.53 0.59
C PRO A 75 5.03 9.02 0.82
N ALA A 76 6.07 9.73 1.27
CA ALA A 76 5.99 11.18 1.44
C ALA A 76 5.53 11.79 0.10
N SER A 77 4.30 12.30 0.07
CA SER A 77 3.77 12.96 -1.11
C SER A 77 4.70 14.13 -1.40
N ARG A 78 5.43 14.08 -2.51
CA ARG A 78 6.18 15.24 -2.98
C ARG A 78 5.17 16.39 -3.05
N PRO A 79 5.37 17.50 -2.31
CA PRO A 79 4.41 18.59 -2.36
C PRO A 79 4.26 18.98 -3.83
N PRO A 80 3.02 19.14 -4.34
CA PRO A 80 2.82 19.59 -5.70
C PRO A 80 3.62 20.88 -5.84
N LEU A 81 4.52 20.93 -6.82
CA LEU A 81 5.21 22.16 -7.19
C LEU A 81 4.11 23.19 -7.41
N SER A 82 4.01 24.15 -6.48
CA SER A 82 3.02 25.22 -6.55
C SER A 82 3.23 25.89 -7.89
N THR A 83 2.32 25.63 -8.83
CA THR A 83 2.25 26.42 -10.04
C THR A 83 1.70 27.75 -9.58
N GLU A 84 2.60 28.66 -9.22
CA GLU A 84 2.27 30.06 -9.02
C GLU A 84 1.57 30.52 -10.30
N ARG A 85 0.24 30.65 -10.23
CA ARG A 85 -0.52 31.36 -11.26
C ARG A 85 -0.03 32.81 -11.21
N PRO A 86 0.46 33.38 -12.32
CA PRO A 86 0.81 34.79 -12.33
C PRO A 86 -0.47 35.60 -12.04
N ALA A 87 -0.40 36.45 -11.03
CA ALA A 87 -1.45 37.39 -10.69
C ALA A 87 -1.55 38.44 -11.82
N THR A 88 -2.50 38.28 -12.72
CA THR A 88 -3.00 39.40 -13.53
C THR A 88 -3.96 40.20 -12.68
N ASP A 89 -3.47 41.35 -12.23
CA ASP A 89 -4.25 42.37 -11.55
C ASP A 89 -4.96 43.29 -12.56
N ARG A 90 -6.17 43.72 -12.16
CA ARG A 90 -7.01 44.85 -12.64
C ARG A 90 -8.10 44.67 -13.72
N ALA A 91 -9.32 44.58 -13.18
CA ALA A 91 -10.36 45.63 -13.16
C ALA A 91 -11.53 45.57 -14.17
N GLY A 92 -12.76 45.48 -13.63
CA GLY A 92 -14.03 45.80 -14.29
C GLY A 92 -15.24 45.12 -13.61
N PRO A 93 -16.18 45.87 -12.98
CA PRO A 93 -17.27 45.31 -12.18
C PRO A 93 -18.56 45.10 -13.00
N LEU A 94 -19.40 44.15 -12.58
CA LEU A 94 -20.88 44.17 -12.54
C LEU A 94 -21.43 42.73 -12.58
N GLY A 95 -22.28 42.38 -11.61
CA GLY A 95 -23.18 41.22 -11.68
C GLY A 95 -22.98 40.19 -10.57
N ALA A 96 -23.75 40.32 -9.49
CA ALA A 96 -24.00 39.23 -8.54
C ALA A 96 -24.77 38.07 -9.24
N PRO A 97 -24.72 36.84 -8.72
CA PRO A 97 -25.65 36.53 -7.64
C PRO A 97 -25.01 35.80 -6.45
N GLN A 98 -25.56 36.08 -5.28
CA GLN A 98 -25.31 35.38 -4.03
C GLN A 98 -25.69 33.90 -4.20
N ILE A 99 -24.70 33.03 -4.38
CA ILE A 99 -24.92 31.59 -4.24
C ILE A 99 -24.94 31.30 -2.74
N LEU A 100 -26.15 31.02 -2.24
CA LEU A 100 -26.36 30.40 -0.92
C LEU A 100 -25.37 29.25 -0.75
N ALA A 101 -24.62 29.28 0.35
CA ALA A 101 -23.78 28.18 0.78
C ALA A 101 -24.57 26.86 0.78
N PRO A 102 -24.14 25.83 0.06
CA PRO A 102 -24.64 24.50 0.33
C PRO A 102 -24.10 24.02 1.68
N ALA A 103 -25.01 23.43 2.43
CA ALA A 103 -24.81 22.88 3.75
C ALA A 103 -23.54 22.01 3.85
N ARG A 104 -22.82 22.24 4.94
CA ARG A 104 -21.98 21.30 5.71
C ARG A 104 -22.17 19.84 5.26
N GLU A 105 -21.16 19.31 4.57
CA GLU A 105 -21.13 17.89 4.18
C GLU A 105 -21.34 17.00 5.43
N PRO A 106 -22.27 16.04 5.40
CA PRO A 106 -22.35 15.04 6.45
C PRO A 106 -21.12 14.14 6.34
N ARG A 107 -20.43 13.96 7.46
CA ARG A 107 -19.37 12.97 7.62
C ARG A 107 -19.87 11.64 7.07
N LEU A 108 -19.10 11.07 6.14
CA LEU A 108 -19.26 9.71 5.65
C LEU A 108 -19.38 8.78 6.86
N ALA A 109 -20.61 8.37 7.15
CA ALA A 109 -20.89 7.44 8.22
C ALA A 109 -20.19 6.12 7.90
N ASP A 110 -19.64 5.47 8.92
CA ASP A 110 -19.23 4.07 8.82
C ASP A 110 -20.36 3.25 8.17
N PRO A 111 -20.06 2.36 7.22
CA PRO A 111 -21.09 1.52 6.62
C PRO A 111 -21.80 0.75 7.75
N PRO A 112 -23.15 0.71 7.76
CA PRO A 112 -23.87 0.04 8.82
C PRO A 112 -23.43 -1.42 8.88
N LYS A 113 -22.95 -1.85 10.06
CA LYS A 113 -22.56 -3.24 10.38
C LYS A 113 -23.56 -4.28 9.86
N ALA A 114 -24.84 -3.91 9.75
CA ALA A 114 -25.91 -4.74 9.20
C ALA A 114 -25.69 -5.20 7.75
N VAL A 115 -25.10 -4.36 6.88
CA VAL A 115 -24.83 -4.72 5.47
C VAL A 115 -23.69 -5.74 5.39
N ASN A 116 -22.66 -5.58 6.23
CA ASN A 116 -21.54 -6.52 6.30
C ASN A 116 -21.96 -7.88 6.90
N ALA A 117 -22.91 -7.88 7.84
CA ALA A 117 -23.45 -9.11 8.42
C ALA A 117 -24.28 -9.92 7.41
N ALA A 118 -25.12 -9.25 6.61
CA ALA A 118 -25.86 -9.92 5.54
C ALA A 118 -24.94 -10.51 4.47
N LEU A 119 -23.92 -9.75 4.05
CA LEU A 119 -22.92 -10.23 3.09
C LEU A 119 -22.12 -11.43 3.60
N ALA A 120 -21.79 -11.47 4.90
CA ALA A 120 -21.09 -12.59 5.51
C ALA A 120 -21.90 -13.90 5.42
N VAL A 121 -23.21 -13.84 5.65
CA VAL A 121 -24.12 -14.99 5.53
C VAL A 121 -24.18 -15.51 4.09
N ASP A 122 -24.21 -14.63 3.10
CA ASP A 122 -24.25 -15.02 1.69
C ASP A 122 -22.94 -15.70 1.23
N VAL A 123 -21.79 -15.19 1.70
CA VAL A 123 -20.47 -15.79 1.43
C VAL A 123 -20.37 -17.17 2.06
N GLU A 124 -20.80 -17.32 3.31
CA GLU A 124 -20.79 -18.61 4.01
C GLU A 124 -21.69 -19.65 3.33
N ALA A 125 -22.89 -19.24 2.90
CA ALA A 125 -23.80 -20.10 2.15
C ALA A 125 -23.21 -20.51 0.78
N ALA A 126 -22.50 -19.61 0.10
CA ALA A 126 -21.81 -19.93 -1.15
C ALA A 126 -20.67 -20.93 -0.95
N LEU A 127 -19.85 -20.73 0.10
CA LEU A 127 -18.75 -21.65 0.44
C LEU A 127 -19.27 -23.04 0.82
N ALA A 128 -20.36 -23.13 1.60
CA ALA A 128 -20.97 -24.40 1.97
C ALA A 128 -21.49 -25.19 0.76
N ARG A 129 -22.04 -24.49 -0.26
CA ARG A 129 -22.46 -25.11 -1.54
C ARG A 129 -21.26 -25.56 -2.37
N MET A 130 -20.16 -24.82 -2.34
CA MET A 130 -18.99 -25.08 -3.18
C MET A 130 -18.07 -26.17 -2.62
N PHE A 131 -17.95 -26.26 -1.29
CA PHE A 131 -16.99 -27.15 -0.63
C PHE A 131 -17.63 -28.29 0.17
N GLY A 132 -18.96 -28.33 0.28
CA GLY A 132 -19.67 -29.27 1.15
C GLY A 132 -19.54 -28.88 2.63
N ARG A 133 -20.54 -29.24 3.44
CA ARG A 133 -20.60 -28.89 4.86
C ARG A 133 -19.52 -29.66 5.64
N ALA A 134 -18.54 -28.97 6.19
CA ALA A 134 -17.65 -29.55 7.19
C ALA A 134 -18.49 -29.90 8.42
N THR A 135 -18.69 -31.19 8.67
CA THR A 135 -19.12 -31.69 9.98
C THR A 135 -17.95 -31.47 10.95
N SER A 136 -17.89 -30.28 11.56
CA SER A 136 -17.08 -30.08 12.78
C SER A 136 -17.85 -30.68 13.95
N GLU A 137 -17.86 -32.00 14.02
CA GLU A 137 -17.94 -32.70 15.30
C GLU A 137 -16.52 -32.63 15.89
N VAL A 138 -16.33 -31.73 16.85
CA VAL A 138 -15.10 -31.69 17.65
C VAL A 138 -15.35 -32.62 18.86
N PRO A 139 -14.55 -33.66 19.08
CA PRO A 139 -14.64 -34.43 20.31
C PRO A 139 -14.16 -33.55 21.48
N SER A 140 -15.06 -33.35 22.44
CA SER A 140 -14.82 -32.62 23.68
C SER A 140 -13.72 -33.32 24.48
N THR A 141 -12.59 -32.65 24.70
CA THR A 141 -11.59 -33.05 25.69
C THR A 141 -12.05 -32.60 27.07
N ASP A 142 -13.03 -33.31 27.63
CA ASP A 142 -13.41 -33.23 29.05
C ASP A 142 -13.52 -34.67 29.58
N ASP A 143 -12.38 -35.36 29.69
CA ASP A 143 -12.25 -36.54 30.54
C ASP A 143 -10.78 -36.82 30.86
N VAL A 144 -10.15 -35.93 31.65
CA VAL A 144 -9.01 -36.30 32.51
C VAL A 144 -9.13 -35.49 33.80
N ALA A 145 -9.99 -35.95 34.70
CA ALA A 145 -9.85 -35.71 36.12
C ALA A 145 -9.98 -37.04 36.85
N ASP A 146 -9.03 -37.27 37.76
CA ASP A 146 -9.10 -38.21 38.88
C ASP A 146 -8.74 -39.69 38.59
N ARG A 147 -7.45 -40.01 38.75
CA ARG A 147 -6.94 -41.19 39.49
C ARG A 147 -5.44 -41.14 39.73
#